data_AF-A0AAU3GJD0-F1
#
_entry.id   AF-A0AAU3GJD0-F1
#
_cell.length_a   1.000
_cell.length_b   1.000
_cell.length_c   1.000
_cell.angle_alpha   90.00
_cell.angle_beta   90.00
_cell.angle_gamma   90.00
#
_symmetry.space_group_name_H-M   'P 1'
#
loop_
_entity.id
_entity.type
_entity.pdbx_description
1 polymer ?
#
loop_
_entity_poly.entity_id
_entity_poly.type
_entity_poly.pdbx_seq_one_letter_code
_entity_poly.pdbx_strand_id
1 'polypeptide(L)'
;MLGRPRRFVGREQFLAFARAGRAALPVRLEVGKVVVYETTDPDVIITEYELSGTDPATGQRASAPFIGVLKVRDGQIAHWRAYQDMLAMAAATSQLPDLLAGSQSAAAAEPG
;
A
#
# COMPACT_ATOMS: atom_id res chain seq x y z
N MET A 1 0.87 1.76 13.42
CA MET A 1 0.05 1.57 12.18
C MET A 1 -0.69 0.21 12.13
N LEU A 2 -1.09 -0.36 13.28
CA LEU A 2 -2.01 -1.51 13.36
C LEU A 2 -3.41 -1.03 13.75
N GLY A 3 -4.45 -1.76 13.34
CA GLY A 3 -5.86 -1.36 13.49
C GLY A 3 -6.50 -0.71 12.25
N ARG A 4 -5.77 -0.58 11.14
CA ARG A 4 -6.36 -0.17 9.85
C ARG A 4 -7.13 -1.33 9.20
N PRO A 5 -8.27 -1.06 8.54
CA PRO A 5 -9.02 -2.10 7.84
C PRO A 5 -8.15 -2.80 6.80
N ARG A 6 -8.08 -4.13 6.86
CA ARG A 6 -7.37 -4.96 5.87
C ARG A 6 -8.16 -5.12 4.57
N ARG A 7 -9.42 -4.70 4.58
CA ARG A 7 -10.36 -4.80 3.46
C ARG A 7 -11.24 -3.56 3.45
N PHE A 8 -11.42 -3.01 2.24
CA PHE A 8 -12.39 -1.96 1.96
C PHE A 8 -13.44 -2.54 1.01
N VAL A 9 -14.71 -2.29 1.29
CA VAL A 9 -15.85 -2.69 0.45
C VAL A 9 -16.51 -1.43 -0.08
N GLY A 10 -16.47 -1.26 -1.40
CA GLY A 10 -17.01 -0.09 -2.08
C GLY A 10 -15.99 1.04 -2.27
N ARG A 11 -16.21 1.81 -3.33
CA ARG A 11 -15.31 2.88 -3.77
C ARG A 11 -15.18 4.00 -2.76
N GLU A 12 -16.28 4.41 -2.13
CA GLU A 12 -16.28 5.55 -1.20
C GLU A 12 -15.46 5.27 0.05
N GLN A 13 -15.62 4.09 0.64
CA GLN A 13 -14.84 3.69 1.82
C GLN A 13 -13.34 3.69 1.52
N PHE A 14 -12.94 3.13 0.37
CA PHE A 14 -11.55 3.13 -0.06
C PHE A 14 -11.03 4.56 -0.30
N LEU A 15 -11.81 5.42 -0.96
CA LEU A 15 -11.40 6.79 -1.24
C LEU A 15 -11.25 7.64 0.03
N ALA A 16 -12.13 7.47 1.02
CA ALA A 16 -12.00 8.14 2.31
C ALA A 16 -10.66 7.78 2.98
N PHE A 17 -10.34 6.48 3.00
CA PHE A 17 -9.06 5.99 3.51
C PHE A 17 -7.86 6.53 2.72
N ALA A 18 -7.88 6.41 1.39
CA ALA A 18 -6.76 6.79 0.53
C ALA A 18 -6.48 8.30 0.58
N ARG A 19 -7.53 9.14 0.60
CA ARG A 19 -7.39 10.60 0.73
C ARG A 19 -6.80 11.00 2.08
N ALA A 20 -7.30 10.44 3.17
CA ALA A 20 -6.75 10.69 4.50
C ALA A 20 -5.28 10.23 4.60
N GLY A 21 -4.98 9.05 4.07
CA GLY A 21 -3.61 8.53 4.02
C GLY A 21 -2.66 9.41 3.20
N ARG A 22 -3.12 9.93 2.05
CA ARG A 22 -2.32 10.84 1.22
C ARG A 22 -2.07 12.18 1.89
N ALA A 23 -3.09 12.76 2.55
CA ALA A 23 -2.96 14.02 3.27
C ALA A 23 -1.99 13.90 4.47
N ALA A 24 -1.95 12.74 5.12
CA ALA A 24 -1.06 12.46 6.24
C ALA A 24 0.38 12.08 5.84
N LEU A 25 0.67 11.94 4.54
CA LEU A 25 1.98 11.50 4.04
C LEU A 25 2.60 12.59 3.14
N PRO A 26 3.32 13.57 3.70
CA PRO A 26 3.90 14.71 2.96
C PRO A 26 5.14 14.33 2.12
N VAL A 27 5.22 13.09 1.61
CA VAL A 27 6.30 12.63 0.73
C VAL A 27 5.86 12.69 -0.72
N ARG A 28 6.76 13.02 -1.64
CA ARG A 28 6.51 12.86 -3.09
C ARG A 28 6.58 11.37 -3.42
N LEU A 29 5.50 10.82 -3.98
CA LEU A 29 5.44 9.42 -4.40
C LEU A 29 5.67 9.32 -5.91
N GLU A 30 6.49 8.37 -6.32
CA GLU A 30 6.77 8.06 -7.72
C GLU A 30 6.65 6.55 -7.93
N VAL A 31 5.88 6.15 -8.95
CA VAL A 31 5.76 4.76 -9.38
C VAL A 31 6.84 4.51 -10.43
N GLY A 32 7.65 3.48 -10.21
CA GLY A 32 8.64 3.02 -11.16
C GLY A 32 8.02 2.32 -12.36
N LYS A 33 8.83 1.58 -13.11
CA LYS A 33 8.34 0.75 -14.22
C LYS A 33 7.36 -0.29 -13.67
N VAL A 34 6.18 -0.35 -14.29
CA VAL A 34 5.17 -1.39 -14.00
C VAL A 34 5.38 -2.53 -14.97
N VAL A 35 5.51 -3.73 -14.44
CA VAL A 35 5.41 -4.99 -15.18
C VAL A 35 4.00 -5.54 -14.99
N VAL A 36 3.37 -5.98 -16.07
CA VAL A 36 2.05 -6.59 -16.05
C VAL A 36 2.20 -8.02 -16.52
N TYR A 37 1.68 -8.95 -15.72
CA TYR A 37 1.56 -10.35 -16.08
C TYR A 37 0.09 -10.66 -16.34
N GLU A 38 -0.17 -11.12 -17.55
CA GLU A 38 -1.46 -11.70 -17.90
C GLU A 38 -1.62 -13.05 -17.21
N THR A 39 -2.86 -13.40 -16.88
CA THR A 39 -3.18 -14.71 -16.31
C THR A 39 -4.07 -15.50 -17.26
N THR A 40 -4.35 -16.75 -16.93
CA THR A 40 -5.29 -17.57 -17.70
C THR A 40 -6.75 -17.13 -17.51
N ASP A 41 -7.05 -16.35 -16.47
CA ASP A 41 -8.34 -15.67 -16.32
C ASP A 41 -8.21 -14.28 -16.97
N PRO A 42 -8.92 -13.99 -18.07
CA PRO A 42 -8.79 -12.72 -18.79
C PRO A 42 -9.24 -11.51 -17.97
N ASP A 43 -10.02 -11.72 -16.90
CA ASP A 43 -10.45 -10.66 -15.99
C ASP A 43 -9.40 -10.39 -14.89
N VAL A 44 -8.29 -11.12 -14.84
CA VAL A 44 -7.28 -11.02 -13.77
C VAL A 44 -5.89 -10.73 -14.33
N ILE A 45 -5.26 -9.71 -13.76
CA ILE A 45 -3.85 -9.37 -14.00
C ILE A 45 -3.06 -9.33 -12.70
N ILE A 46 -1.76 -9.57 -12.80
CA ILE A 46 -0.78 -9.33 -11.73
C ILE A 46 0.11 -8.18 -12.16
N THR A 47 0.36 -7.23 -11.26
CA THR A 47 1.29 -6.12 -11.49
C THR A 47 2.45 -6.18 -10.50
N GLU A 48 3.65 -5.89 -10.98
CA GLU A 48 4.84 -5.68 -10.16
C GLU A 48 5.43 -4.31 -10.46
N TYR A 49 5.76 -3.56 -9.42
CA TYR A 49 6.39 -2.24 -9.56
C TYR A 49 7.11 -1.84 -8.28
N GLU A 50 8.02 -0.88 -8.40
CA GLU A 50 8.57 -0.19 -7.22
C GLU A 50 7.79 1.10 -6.95
N LEU A 51 7.43 1.33 -5.70
CA LEU A 51 6.95 2.65 -5.25
C LEU A 51 8.09 3.33 -4.49
N SER A 52 8.44 4.53 -4.91
CA SER A 52 9.43 5.35 -4.21
C SER A 52 8.78 6.58 -3.58
N GLY A 53 9.25 6.93 -2.39
CA GLY A 53 8.89 8.13 -1.64
C GLY A 53 10.10 9.02 -1.45
N THR A 54 9.94 10.32 -1.64
CA THR A 54 10.96 11.33 -1.32
C THR A 54 10.41 12.34 -0.34
N ASP A 55 11.09 12.53 0.79
CA ASP A 55 10.80 13.61 1.73
C ASP A 55 11.27 14.96 1.13
N PRO A 56 10.36 15.91 0.86
CA PRO A 56 10.74 17.18 0.26
C PRO A 56 11.54 18.09 1.21
N ALA A 57 11.47 17.87 2.53
CA ALA A 57 12.21 18.67 3.51
C ALA A 57 13.67 18.25 3.62
N THR A 58 13.94 16.95 3.53
CA THR A 58 15.29 16.38 3.72
C THR A 58 15.94 15.89 2.42
N GLY A 59 15.16 15.69 1.36
CA GLY A 59 15.61 15.08 0.12
C GLY A 59 15.83 13.57 0.20
N GLN A 60 15.58 12.94 1.34
CA GLN A 60 15.76 11.50 1.50
C GLN A 60 14.75 10.74 0.64
N ARG A 61 15.26 9.78 -0.13
CA ARG A 61 14.49 8.91 -1.00
C ARG A 61 14.61 7.48 -0.53
N ALA A 62 13.51 6.73 -0.59
CA ALA A 62 13.55 5.29 -0.50
C ALA A 62 12.40 4.63 -1.27
N SER A 63 12.52 3.34 -1.52
CA SER A 63 11.60 2.56 -2.34
C SER A 63 11.25 1.23 -1.70
N ALA A 64 10.11 0.69 -2.10
CA ALA A 64 9.66 -0.64 -1.73
C ALA A 64 9.00 -1.32 -2.95
N PRO A 65 9.19 -2.65 -3.11
CA PRO A 65 8.51 -3.42 -4.13
C PRO A 65 7.02 -3.63 -3.78
N PHE A 66 6.19 -3.65 -4.83
CA PHE A 66 4.75 -3.88 -4.77
C PHE A 66 4.34 -4.98 -5.73
N ILE A 67 3.39 -5.79 -5.28
CA ILE A 67 2.65 -6.73 -6.12
C ILE A 67 1.15 -6.43 -5.98
N GLY A 68 0.48 -6.20 -7.11
CA GLY A 68 -0.96 -6.06 -7.18
C GLY A 68 -1.59 -7.29 -7.85
N VAL A 69 -2.67 -7.82 -7.28
CA VAL A 69 -3.58 -8.75 -7.97
C VAL A 69 -4.89 -8.02 -8.18
N LEU A 70 -5.25 -7.79 -9.44
CA LEU A 70 -6.40 -6.99 -9.83
C LEU A 70 -7.38 -7.85 -10.61
N LYS A 71 -8.66 -7.82 -10.20
CA LYS A 71 -9.77 -8.28 -11.03
C LYS A 71 -10.44 -7.08 -11.68
N VAL A 72 -10.57 -7.12 -13.00
CA VAL A 72 -11.19 -6.09 -13.82
C VAL A 72 -12.51 -6.61 -14.36
N ARG A 73 -13.52 -5.74 -14.43
CA ARG A 73 -14.80 -6.03 -15.07
C ARG A 73 -15.30 -4.76 -15.73
N ASP A 74 -15.69 -4.84 -17.00
CA ASP A 74 -16.18 -3.69 -17.77
C ASP A 74 -15.21 -2.48 -17.72
N GLY A 75 -13.90 -2.76 -17.80
CA GLY A 75 -12.84 -1.74 -17.73
C GLY A 75 -12.61 -1.12 -16.35
N GLN A 76 -13.27 -1.62 -15.30
CA GLN A 76 -13.18 -1.11 -13.93
C GLN A 76 -12.55 -2.12 -12.98
N ILE A 77 -11.82 -1.65 -11.97
CA ILE A 77 -11.26 -2.50 -10.92
C ILE A 77 -12.40 -2.98 -10.01
N ALA A 78 -12.75 -4.25 -10.12
CA ALA A 78 -13.76 -4.90 -9.28
C ALA A 78 -13.17 -5.42 -7.96
N HIS A 79 -11.88 -5.80 -7.96
CA HIS A 79 -11.16 -6.21 -6.76
C HIS A 79 -9.68 -5.89 -6.90
N TRP A 80 -9.06 -5.42 -5.82
CA TRP A 80 -7.63 -5.18 -5.76
C TRP A 80 -7.07 -5.67 -4.43
N ARG A 81 -6.07 -6.54 -4.52
CA ARG A 81 -5.25 -6.97 -3.39
C ARG A 81 -3.80 -6.54 -3.64
N ALA A 82 -3.19 -5.85 -2.68
CA ALA A 82 -1.81 -5.39 -2.77
C ALA A 82 -0.95 -6.06 -1.70
N TYR A 83 0.24 -6.47 -2.11
CA TYR A 83 1.33 -6.93 -1.25
C TYR A 83 2.46 -5.93 -1.40
N GLN A 84 3.03 -5.51 -0.28
CA GLN A 84 4.04 -4.46 -0.24
C GLN A 84 4.98 -4.72 0.93
N ASP A 85 6.25 -4.32 0.78
CA ASP A 85 7.18 -4.30 1.89
C ASP A 85 6.89 -3.09 2.79
N MET A 86 6.06 -3.32 3.81
CA MET A 86 5.67 -2.31 4.78
C MET A 86 6.84 -1.82 5.64
N LEU A 87 7.83 -2.67 5.91
CA LEU A 87 8.98 -2.31 6.72
C LEU A 87 9.91 -1.40 5.93
N ALA A 88 10.21 -1.75 4.67
CA ALA A 88 10.96 -0.89 3.76
C ALA A 88 10.26 0.46 3.57
N MET A 89 8.93 0.47 3.40
CA MET A 89 8.15 1.70 3.29
C MET A 89 8.20 2.57 4.55
N ALA A 90 8.06 1.97 5.73
CA ALA A 90 8.12 2.70 6.98
C ALA A 90 9.54 3.24 7.22
N ALA A 91 10.58 2.51 6.80
CA ALA A 91 11.97 2.96 6.87
C ALA A 91 12.19 4.16 5.97
N ALA A 92 11.65 4.06 4.75
CA ALA A 92 11.71 5.08 3.73
C ALA A 92 11.06 6.42 4.12
N THR A 93 10.06 6.37 5.00
CA THR A 93 9.21 7.52 5.34
C THR A 93 9.39 8.00 6.76
N SER A 94 10.42 7.52 7.48
CA SER A 94 10.66 7.82 8.90
C SER A 94 9.47 7.43 9.81
N GLN A 95 8.70 6.43 9.40
CA GLN A 95 7.51 5.91 10.09
C GLN A 95 7.78 4.56 10.79
N LEU A 96 9.03 4.05 10.75
CA LEU A 96 9.41 2.80 11.42
C LEU A 96 9.03 2.75 12.90
N PRO A 97 9.30 3.79 13.72
CA PRO A 97 8.97 3.74 15.14
C PRO A 97 7.47 3.53 15.38
N ASP A 98 6.63 4.25 14.64
CA ASP A 98 5.16 4.17 14.73
C ASP A 98 4.59 2.84 14.21
N LEU A 99 5.28 2.23 13.23
CA LEU A 99 4.93 0.91 12.73
C LEU A 99 5.23 -0.16 13.79
N LEU A 100 6.45 -0.15 14.35
CA LEU A 100 6.90 -1.11 15.36
C LEU A 100 6.08 -0.98 16.65
N ALA A 101 5.80 0.23 17.12
CA ALA A 101 4.95 0.47 18.30
C ALA A 101 3.54 -0.09 18.12
N GLY A 102 2.95 0.05 16.92
CA GLY A 102 1.66 -0.56 16.61
C GLY A 102 1.70 -2.09 16.61
N SER A 103 2.80 -2.69 16.14
CA SER A 103 2.92 -4.15 15.97
C SER A 103 2.95 -4.90 17.31
N GLN A 104 3.63 -4.32 18.31
CA GLN A 104 3.69 -4.86 19.66
C GLN A 104 2.35 -4.73 20.40
N SER A 105 1.57 -3.68 20.08
CA SER A 105 0.24 -3.46 20.68
C SER A 105 -0.81 -4.47 20.20
N ALA A 106 -0.78 -4.90 18.92
CA ALA A 106 -1.71 -5.94 18.47
C ALA A 106 -1.32 -7.35 18.90
N ALA A 107 -0.02 -7.63 19.08
CA ALA A 107 0.43 -8.89 19.66
C ALA A 107 -0.06 -9.08 21.11
N ALA A 108 -0.32 -7.98 21.82
CA ALA A 108 -0.92 -7.98 23.16
C ALA A 108 -2.46 -8.03 23.16
N ALA A 109 -3.11 -7.95 21.99
CA ALA A 109 -4.56 -7.81 21.84
C ALA A 109 -5.25 -9.05 21.24
N GLU A 110 -4.58 -10.20 21.13
CA GLU A 110 -5.27 -11.48 20.91
C GLU A 110 -5.59 -12.18 22.24
N PRO A 111 -6.86 -12.17 22.68
CA PRO A 111 -7.43 -13.24 23.48
C PRO A 111 -8.25 -14.18 22.58
N GLY A 112 -8.01 -15.49 22.76
CA GLY A 112 -8.98 -16.60 22.67
C GLY A 112 -9.85 -16.73 21.43
#